data_AF-A0A3C0UK57-F1
#
_entry.id   AF-A0A3C0UK57-F1
#
_cell.length_a   1.000
_cell.length_b   1.000
_cell.length_c   1.000
_cell.angle_alpha   90.00
_cell.angle_beta   90.00
_cell.angle_gamma   90.00
#
_symmetry.space_group_name_H-M   'P 1'
#
loop_
_entity.id
_entity.type
_entity.pdbx_description
1 polymer ?
#
loop_
_entity_poly.entity_id
_entity_poly.type
_entity_poly.pdbx_seq_one_letter_code
_entity_poly.pdbx_strand_id
1 'polypeptide(L)'
;MKTAQYGVEKQLRKYFDKKEGYNVKGFKVQGSKSISTMIRKQGDTVDIDFGIYFYPKPNVQPGTLIERVYDALYDLRTTYAPTRKNKCVRVVYREESKIHIDVPIFYLEQLRGERNPQLATRNGWISSDATEFEAWYKENKGSRNVQLTHIIRYLKGWATYHGQQIEMPKGVAMTVLAATHHEKHSRDDIAFLETIVSIRQTLKRGFSCNMPVKPNDDLLRNINTLPKRQAFFRLLDALIEDGEIAVKTTKKEKAIQLWRKHLGKHFPTY
;
A
#
# COMPACT_ATOMS: atom_id res chain seq x y z
N MET A 1 14.70 -8.74 6.08
CA MET A 1 13.44 -8.92 5.30
C MET A 1 13.29 -10.32 4.69
N LYS A 2 14.24 -10.84 3.89
CA LYS A 2 14.12 -12.19 3.29
C LYS A 2 13.87 -13.30 4.34
N THR A 3 14.55 -13.22 5.49
CA THR A 3 14.39 -14.15 6.62
C THR A 3 12.98 -14.17 7.21
N ALA A 4 12.30 -13.01 7.25
CA ALA A 4 10.97 -12.88 7.83
C ALA A 4 9.90 -13.55 6.95
N GLN A 5 9.97 -13.32 5.64
CA GLN A 5 9.09 -13.96 4.65
C GLN A 5 9.31 -15.46 4.60
N TYR A 6 10.58 -15.89 4.64
CA TYR A 6 10.93 -17.31 4.71
C TYR A 6 10.35 -18.01 5.95
N GLY A 7 10.39 -17.36 7.12
CA GLY A 7 9.79 -17.90 8.34
C GLY A 7 8.27 -18.10 8.22
N VAL A 8 7.57 -17.09 7.70
CA VAL A 8 6.12 -17.15 7.42
C VAL A 8 5.79 -18.25 6.41
N GLU A 9 6.51 -18.32 5.30
CA GLU A 9 6.32 -19.36 4.28
C GLU A 9 6.54 -20.77 4.85
N LYS A 10 7.66 -21.00 5.56
CA LYS A 10 7.99 -22.30 6.14
C LYS A 10 6.90 -22.77 7.10
N GLN A 11 6.39 -21.87 7.94
CA GLN A 11 5.35 -22.19 8.91
C GLN A 11 4.01 -22.50 8.22
N LEU A 12 3.61 -21.71 7.22
CA LEU A 12 2.38 -21.94 6.47
C LEU A 12 2.42 -23.28 5.73
N ARG A 13 3.53 -23.59 5.04
CA ARG A 13 3.73 -24.89 4.39
C ARG A 13 3.62 -26.04 5.40
N LYS A 14 4.38 -25.99 6.50
CA LYS A 14 4.35 -27.01 7.56
C LYS A 14 2.94 -27.28 8.09
N TYR A 15 2.12 -26.23 8.26
CA TYR A 15 0.75 -26.37 8.76
C TYR A 15 -0.18 -27.00 7.72
N PHE A 16 -0.15 -26.53 6.47
CA PHE A 16 -1.07 -26.97 5.43
C PHE A 16 -0.69 -28.30 4.78
N ASP A 17 0.59 -28.68 4.76
CA ASP A 17 1.06 -29.99 4.26
C ASP A 17 0.45 -31.16 5.06
N LYS A 18 -0.02 -30.91 6.29
CA LYS A 18 -0.68 -31.88 7.17
C LYS A 18 -2.21 -31.83 7.10
N LYS A 19 -2.79 -30.98 6.25
CA LYS A 19 -4.23 -30.76 6.16
C LYS A 19 -4.76 -31.10 4.77
N GLU A 20 -5.53 -32.18 4.71
CA GLU A 20 -6.23 -32.57 3.48
C GLU A 20 -7.16 -31.45 3.00
N GLY A 21 -7.22 -31.25 1.68
CA GLY A 21 -8.04 -30.23 1.05
C GLY A 21 -7.45 -28.81 1.01
N TYR A 22 -6.26 -28.57 1.55
CA TYR A 22 -5.60 -27.25 1.57
C TYR A 22 -4.27 -27.25 0.80
N ASN A 23 -4.38 -27.30 -0.53
CA ASN A 23 -3.20 -27.37 -1.40
C ASN A 23 -2.58 -25.98 -1.67
N VAL A 24 -1.49 -25.64 -0.97
CA VAL A 24 -0.72 -24.41 -1.19
C VAL A 24 0.09 -24.52 -2.48
N LYS A 25 -0.13 -23.59 -3.42
CA LYS A 25 0.64 -23.53 -4.68
C LYS A 25 1.81 -22.59 -4.66
N GLY A 26 1.75 -21.55 -3.86
CA GLY A 26 2.86 -20.62 -3.80
C GLY A 26 2.57 -19.39 -2.98
N PHE A 27 3.59 -18.56 -2.95
CA PHE A 27 3.60 -17.30 -2.25
C PHE A 27 4.10 -16.21 -3.19
N LYS A 28 3.55 -15.00 -3.07
CA LYS A 28 4.00 -13.87 -3.88
C LYS A 28 4.13 -12.60 -3.04
N VAL A 29 5.26 -11.92 -3.19
CA VAL A 29 5.43 -10.56 -2.66
C VAL A 29 4.64 -9.61 -3.52
N GLN A 30 3.84 -8.75 -2.90
CA GLN A 30 2.99 -7.79 -3.59
C GLN A 30 3.04 -6.40 -2.93
N GLY A 31 2.19 -5.49 -3.41
CA GLY A 31 2.02 -4.17 -2.84
C GLY A 31 3.26 -3.29 -3.00
N SER A 32 3.48 -2.41 -2.03
CA SER A 32 4.49 -1.35 -2.19
C SER A 32 5.92 -1.84 -2.36
N LYS A 33 6.23 -3.05 -1.88
CA LYS A 33 7.54 -3.67 -2.03
C LYS A 33 7.79 -4.12 -3.47
N SER A 34 6.81 -4.72 -4.14
CA SER A 34 6.98 -5.23 -5.50
C SER A 34 7.11 -4.11 -6.54
N ILE A 35 6.50 -2.95 -6.28
CA ILE A 35 6.61 -1.76 -7.14
C ILE A 35 7.62 -0.72 -6.65
N SER A 36 8.47 -1.06 -5.68
CA SER A 36 9.52 -0.17 -5.14
C SER A 36 9.02 1.15 -4.52
N THR A 37 7.79 1.24 -4.04
CA THR A 37 7.21 2.42 -3.38
C THR A 37 7.06 2.26 -1.86
N MET A 38 7.72 1.27 -1.27
CA MET A 38 7.72 1.03 0.18
C MET A 38 8.35 2.22 0.91
N ILE A 39 7.74 2.64 2.01
CA ILE A 39 8.23 3.69 2.91
C ILE A 39 8.23 3.17 4.34
N ARG A 40 8.99 3.84 5.20
CA ARG A 40 8.84 3.68 6.65
C ARG A 40 7.64 4.48 7.11
N LYS A 41 6.80 3.85 7.93
CA LYS A 41 5.58 4.43 8.49
C LYS A 41 5.86 4.95 9.91
N GLN A 42 4.80 5.42 10.58
CA GLN A 42 4.85 5.72 12.01
C GLN A 42 5.40 4.52 12.80
N GLY A 43 6.13 4.81 13.88
CA GLY A 43 6.86 3.81 14.66
C GLY A 43 8.12 3.27 13.94
N ASP A 44 8.44 3.79 12.76
CA ASP A 44 9.50 3.29 11.87
C ASP A 44 9.20 1.88 11.32
N THR A 45 7.90 1.56 11.21
CA THR A 45 7.44 0.26 10.73
C THR A 45 7.44 0.15 9.21
N VAL A 46 7.63 -1.06 8.70
CA VAL A 46 7.49 -1.38 7.28
C VAL A 46 6.47 -2.50 7.09
N ASP A 47 5.59 -2.33 6.12
CA ASP A 47 4.58 -3.33 5.78
C ASP A 47 5.03 -4.11 4.52
N ILE A 48 4.99 -5.44 4.60
CA ILE A 48 5.26 -6.36 3.50
C ILE A 48 3.98 -7.14 3.22
N ASP A 49 3.44 -6.99 2.03
CA ASP A 49 2.34 -7.83 1.56
C ASP A 49 2.90 -9.12 0.94
N PHE A 50 2.56 -10.27 1.52
CA PHE A 50 3.07 -11.58 1.12
C PHE A 50 1.93 -12.58 0.99
N GLY A 51 1.33 -12.63 -0.21
CA GLY A 51 0.13 -13.42 -0.48
C GLY A 51 0.41 -14.92 -0.52
N ILE A 52 -0.53 -15.72 0.00
CA ILE A 52 -0.57 -17.18 -0.12
C ILE A 52 -1.65 -17.60 -1.12
N TYR A 53 -1.35 -18.57 -1.97
CA TYR A 53 -2.23 -19.02 -3.05
C TYR A 53 -2.55 -20.51 -2.93
N PHE A 54 -3.83 -20.85 -2.93
CA PHE A 54 -4.35 -22.22 -2.91
C PHE A 54 -4.85 -22.66 -4.29
N TYR A 55 -4.67 -23.93 -4.66
CA TYR A 55 -5.35 -24.57 -5.80
C TYR A 55 -5.44 -26.10 -5.61
N PRO A 56 -6.58 -26.75 -5.88
CA PRO A 56 -7.86 -26.14 -6.22
C PRO A 56 -8.41 -25.28 -5.07
N LYS A 57 -9.53 -24.59 -5.32
CA LYS A 57 -10.24 -23.83 -4.29
C LYS A 57 -10.49 -24.73 -3.06
N PRO A 58 -10.03 -24.34 -1.85
CA PRO A 58 -10.37 -25.06 -0.63
C PRO A 58 -11.90 -25.08 -0.44
N ASN A 59 -12.46 -26.24 -0.05
CA ASN A 59 -13.90 -26.39 0.18
C ASN A 59 -14.34 -25.82 1.54
N VAL A 60 -14.08 -24.53 1.75
CA VAL A 60 -14.44 -23.80 2.97
C VAL A 60 -14.84 -22.35 2.65
N GLN A 61 -15.56 -21.73 3.57
CA GLN A 61 -15.86 -20.30 3.50
C GLN A 61 -14.58 -19.45 3.68
N PRO A 62 -14.50 -18.25 3.09
CA PRO A 62 -13.29 -17.43 3.12
C PRO A 62 -12.90 -17.04 4.55
N GLY A 63 -13.87 -16.77 5.42
CA GLY A 63 -13.63 -16.53 6.85
C GLY A 63 -12.94 -17.72 7.53
N THR A 64 -13.36 -18.95 7.24
CA THR A 64 -12.72 -20.17 7.76
C THR A 64 -11.28 -20.29 7.26
N LEU A 65 -11.02 -20.00 5.99
CA LEU A 65 -9.65 -20.04 5.47
C LEU A 65 -8.76 -18.97 6.12
N ILE A 66 -9.30 -17.78 6.39
CA ILE A 66 -8.61 -16.73 7.16
C ILE A 66 -8.25 -17.23 8.57
N GLU A 67 -9.18 -17.89 9.27
CA GLU A 67 -8.90 -18.46 10.60
C GLU A 67 -7.84 -19.57 10.53
N ARG A 68 -7.87 -20.45 9.52
CA ARG A 68 -6.83 -21.48 9.34
C ARG A 68 -5.44 -20.90 9.12
N VAL A 69 -5.33 -19.82 8.34
CA VAL A 69 -4.06 -19.10 8.15
C VAL A 69 -3.63 -18.40 9.44
N TYR A 70 -4.58 -17.86 10.21
CA TYR A 70 -4.30 -17.31 11.54
C TYR A 70 -3.74 -18.38 12.49
N ASP A 71 -4.40 -19.53 12.61
CA ASP A 71 -3.95 -20.65 13.43
C ASP A 71 -2.52 -21.08 13.05
N ALA A 72 -2.26 -21.22 11.75
CA ALA A 72 -0.95 -21.58 11.23
C ALA A 72 0.15 -20.60 11.68
N LEU A 73 -0.17 -19.30 11.66
CA LEU A 73 0.77 -18.23 12.00
C LEU A 73 0.86 -17.95 13.49
N TYR A 74 -0.13 -18.35 14.28
CA TYR A 74 -0.09 -18.27 15.74
C TYR A 74 1.09 -19.07 16.30
N ASP A 75 1.34 -20.24 15.71
CA ASP A 75 2.45 -21.13 16.05
C ASP A 75 3.84 -20.62 15.62
N LEU A 76 3.92 -19.52 14.87
CA LEU A 76 5.20 -18.94 14.42
C LEU A 76 6.03 -18.38 15.61
N ARG A 77 5.49 -18.41 16.84
CA ARG A 77 6.13 -17.93 18.08
C ARG A 77 6.73 -16.53 17.90
N THR A 78 5.97 -15.63 17.29
CA THR A 78 6.30 -14.21 17.28
C THR A 78 6.09 -13.61 18.66
N THR A 79 6.72 -12.46 18.94
CA THR A 79 6.56 -11.71 20.20
C THR A 79 5.09 -11.43 20.53
N TYR A 80 4.26 -11.25 19.49
CA TYR A 80 2.83 -11.01 19.60
C TYR A 80 2.04 -12.01 18.77
N ALA A 81 0.81 -12.28 19.19
CA ALA A 81 -0.14 -13.02 18.37
C ALA A 81 -0.41 -12.28 17.04
N PRO A 82 -0.62 -13.01 15.93
CA PRO A 82 -1.07 -12.39 14.69
C PRO A 82 -2.38 -11.62 14.86
N THR A 83 -2.71 -10.74 13.93
CA THR A 83 -3.97 -10.00 13.92
C THR A 83 -4.76 -10.32 12.66
N ARG A 84 -6.04 -10.66 12.82
CA ARG A 84 -6.95 -10.87 11.70
C ARG A 84 -7.47 -9.53 11.20
N LYS A 85 -7.29 -9.24 9.91
CA LYS A 85 -7.89 -8.09 9.22
C LYS A 85 -9.00 -8.57 8.28
N ASN A 86 -9.66 -7.64 7.61
CA ASN A 86 -10.71 -7.98 6.66
C ASN A 86 -10.18 -8.82 5.47
N LYS A 87 -9.00 -8.49 4.95
CA LYS A 87 -8.44 -9.05 3.71
C LYS A 87 -7.16 -9.87 3.90
N CYS A 88 -6.65 -10.00 5.13
CA CYS A 88 -5.37 -10.67 5.42
C CYS A 88 -5.22 -11.04 6.89
N VAL A 89 -4.20 -11.84 7.20
CA VAL A 89 -3.66 -12.02 8.55
C VAL A 89 -2.34 -11.25 8.65
N ARG A 90 -2.22 -10.36 9.64
CA ARG A 90 -1.00 -9.58 9.90
C ARG A 90 -0.14 -10.28 10.95
N VAL A 91 1.14 -10.44 10.66
CA VAL A 91 2.17 -10.91 11.59
C VAL A 91 3.10 -9.74 11.92
N VAL A 92 3.33 -9.48 13.21
CA VAL A 92 4.41 -8.59 13.66
C VAL A 92 5.66 -9.46 13.84
N TYR A 93 6.56 -9.41 12.87
CA TYR A 93 7.75 -10.26 12.90
C TYR A 93 8.80 -9.61 13.79
N ARG A 94 9.05 -10.14 15.00
CA ARG A 94 10.03 -9.64 15.98
C ARG A 94 9.92 -8.12 16.20
N GLU A 95 9.32 -7.68 17.31
CA GLU A 95 9.00 -6.26 17.57
C GLU A 95 10.11 -5.28 17.19
N GLU A 96 11.34 -5.56 17.61
CA GLU A 96 12.55 -4.76 17.31
C GLU A 96 12.81 -4.55 15.81
N SER A 97 12.38 -5.50 14.97
CA SER A 97 12.56 -5.41 13.52
C SER A 97 11.59 -4.45 12.86
N LYS A 98 10.49 -4.10 13.53
CA LYS A 98 9.45 -3.17 13.04
C LYS A 98 8.85 -3.59 11.69
N ILE A 99 8.88 -4.88 11.38
CA ILE A 99 8.32 -5.44 10.14
C ILE A 99 6.94 -6.03 10.43
N HIS A 100 5.93 -5.55 9.72
CA HIS A 100 4.64 -6.22 9.61
C HIS A 100 4.59 -7.00 8.29
N ILE A 101 4.16 -8.25 8.36
CA ILE A 101 3.85 -9.06 7.18
C ILE A 101 2.35 -9.23 7.12
N ASP A 102 1.71 -8.62 6.12
CA ASP A 102 0.32 -8.87 5.79
C ASP A 102 0.28 -10.08 4.85
N VAL A 103 -0.45 -11.13 5.24
CA VAL A 103 -0.66 -12.35 4.46
C VAL A 103 -2.08 -12.36 3.89
N PRO A 104 -2.31 -11.73 2.72
CA PRO A 104 -3.55 -11.89 1.98
C PRO A 104 -3.66 -13.30 1.41
N ILE A 105 -4.89 -13.80 1.33
CA ILE A 105 -5.16 -15.22 1.13
C ILE A 105 -5.98 -15.38 -0.15
N PHE A 106 -5.47 -16.14 -1.10
CA PHE A 106 -6.10 -16.31 -2.40
C PHE A 106 -6.33 -17.79 -2.71
N TYR A 107 -7.36 -18.08 -3.50
CA TYR A 107 -7.33 -19.27 -4.35
C TYR A 107 -7.19 -18.87 -5.81
N LEU A 108 -6.67 -19.78 -6.62
CA LEU A 108 -6.63 -19.66 -8.08
C LEU A 108 -7.80 -20.45 -8.67
N GLU A 109 -8.50 -19.89 -9.64
CA GLU A 109 -9.55 -20.63 -10.36
C GLU A 109 -8.95 -21.67 -11.32
N GLN A 110 -7.78 -21.35 -11.89
CA GLN A 110 -7.05 -22.21 -12.81
C GLN A 110 -5.53 -22.02 -12.69
N LEU A 111 -4.77 -23.08 -13.04
CA LEU A 111 -3.29 -23.03 -13.03
C LEU A 111 -2.69 -22.50 -14.35
N ARG A 112 -3.42 -22.64 -15.45
CA ARG A 112 -3.03 -22.25 -16.81
C ARG A 112 -4.02 -21.21 -17.33
N GLY A 113 -3.57 -20.32 -18.22
CA GLY A 113 -4.37 -19.20 -18.72
C GLY A 113 -4.49 -18.06 -17.70
N GLU A 114 -5.59 -17.31 -17.77
CA GLU A 114 -5.88 -16.19 -16.87
C GLU A 114 -6.15 -16.71 -15.45
N ARG A 115 -5.19 -16.54 -14.53
CA ARG A 115 -5.22 -17.24 -13.22
C ARG A 115 -6.37 -16.82 -12.31
N ASN A 116 -7.03 -15.68 -12.59
CA ASN A 116 -8.16 -15.11 -11.86
C ASN A 116 -8.11 -15.35 -10.34
N PRO A 117 -7.12 -14.78 -9.61
CA PRO A 117 -7.02 -14.95 -8.18
C PRO A 117 -8.24 -14.37 -7.45
N GLN A 118 -8.76 -15.14 -6.50
CA GLN A 118 -9.91 -14.77 -5.68
C GLN A 118 -9.45 -14.57 -4.25
N LEU A 119 -9.49 -13.32 -3.78
CA LEU A 119 -9.07 -12.90 -2.45
C LEU A 119 -10.13 -13.27 -1.41
N ALA A 120 -9.72 -13.97 -0.36
CA ALA A 120 -10.54 -14.20 0.82
C ALA A 120 -10.72 -12.89 1.60
N THR A 121 -11.96 -12.53 1.86
CA THR A 121 -12.31 -11.48 2.82
C THR A 121 -13.28 -12.01 3.87
N ARG A 122 -13.45 -11.28 4.97
CA ARG A 122 -14.49 -11.63 5.97
C ARG A 122 -15.91 -11.62 5.38
N ASN A 123 -16.11 -10.90 4.27
CA ASN A 123 -17.41 -10.69 3.64
C ASN A 123 -17.61 -11.54 2.37
N GLY A 124 -16.68 -12.44 2.03
CA GLY A 124 -16.77 -13.23 0.81
C GLY A 124 -15.48 -13.23 -0.02
N TRP A 125 -15.56 -13.86 -1.19
CA TRP A 125 -14.50 -13.88 -2.18
C TRP A 125 -14.59 -12.65 -3.08
N ILE A 126 -13.44 -12.02 -3.36
CA ILE A 126 -13.37 -10.87 -4.27
C ILE A 126 -12.33 -11.17 -5.34
N SER A 127 -12.70 -11.02 -6.61
CA SER A 127 -11.74 -11.07 -7.71
C SER A 127 -10.75 -9.90 -7.56
N SER A 128 -9.48 -10.24 -7.31
CA SER A 128 -8.43 -9.27 -7.06
C SER A 128 -7.09 -9.88 -7.37
N ASP A 129 -6.41 -9.32 -8.37
CA ASP A 129 -5.08 -9.75 -8.74
C ASP A 129 -4.05 -8.64 -8.48
N ALA A 130 -3.16 -8.88 -7.52
CA ALA A 130 -2.06 -7.96 -7.27
C ALA A 130 -1.08 -7.87 -8.45
N THR A 131 -1.05 -8.87 -9.32
CA THR A 131 -0.21 -8.90 -10.52
C THR A 131 -0.74 -7.96 -11.61
N GLU A 132 -2.06 -7.80 -11.74
CA GLU A 132 -2.67 -6.81 -12.63
C GLU A 132 -2.30 -5.39 -12.21
N PHE A 133 -2.37 -5.07 -10.91
CA PHE A 133 -1.98 -3.75 -10.42
C PHE A 133 -0.49 -3.46 -10.64
N GLU A 134 0.38 -4.47 -10.46
CA GLU A 134 1.80 -4.36 -10.74
C GLU A 134 2.08 -4.09 -12.23
N ALA A 135 1.33 -4.76 -13.13
CA ALA A 135 1.44 -4.55 -14.58
C ALA A 135 0.98 -3.14 -14.96
N TRP A 136 -0.22 -2.75 -14.54
CA TRP A 136 -0.75 -1.40 -14.72
C TRP A 136 0.23 -0.33 -14.24
N TYR A 137 0.82 -0.51 -13.05
CA TYR A 137 1.78 0.44 -12.51
C TYR A 137 3.05 0.54 -13.38
N LYS A 138 3.58 -0.59 -13.85
CA LYS A 138 4.78 -0.60 -14.71
C LYS A 138 4.53 0.08 -16.05
N GLU A 139 3.35 -0.12 -16.62
CA GLU A 139 2.92 0.54 -17.85
C GLU A 139 2.81 2.05 -17.66
N ASN A 140 2.14 2.50 -16.59
CA ASN A 140 1.96 3.94 -16.29
C ASN A 140 3.26 4.62 -15.87
N LYS A 141 4.14 3.92 -15.12
CA LYS A 141 5.47 4.43 -14.79
C LYS A 141 6.32 4.61 -16.04
N GLY A 142 6.21 3.71 -17.01
CA GLY A 142 7.18 3.57 -18.08
C GLY A 142 8.54 3.07 -17.57
N SER A 143 9.41 2.64 -18.48
CA SER A 143 10.62 1.88 -18.15
C SER A 143 11.70 2.64 -17.35
N ARG A 144 11.62 3.96 -17.21
CA ARG A 144 12.70 4.80 -16.64
C ARG A 144 12.26 5.92 -15.69
N ASN A 145 11.00 5.99 -15.29
CA ASN A 145 10.51 7.10 -14.46
C ASN A 145 10.79 6.88 -12.97
N VAL A 146 12.06 7.03 -12.57
CA VAL A 146 12.48 6.96 -11.15
C VAL A 146 11.80 8.06 -10.33
N GLN A 147 11.61 9.24 -10.93
CA GLN A 147 10.94 10.38 -10.29
C GLN A 147 9.53 10.02 -9.79
N LEU A 148 8.71 9.33 -10.59
CA LEU A 148 7.37 8.91 -10.13
C LEU A 148 7.45 8.07 -8.84
N THR A 149 8.44 7.17 -8.74
CA THR A 149 8.62 6.38 -7.51
C THR A 149 8.96 7.28 -6.31
N HIS A 150 9.73 8.36 -6.50
CA HIS A 150 9.99 9.35 -5.45
C HIS A 150 8.72 10.11 -5.07
N ILE A 151 7.99 10.65 -6.05
CA ILE A 151 6.73 11.38 -5.85
C ILE A 151 5.72 10.55 -5.05
N ILE A 152 5.55 9.27 -5.40
CA ILE A 152 4.68 8.35 -4.65
C ILE A 152 5.15 8.21 -3.20
N ARG A 153 6.46 8.09 -2.96
CA ARG A 153 7.02 7.97 -1.60
C ARG A 153 6.81 9.27 -0.81
N TYR A 154 6.97 10.44 -1.44
CA TYR A 154 6.70 11.74 -0.81
C TYR A 154 5.22 11.87 -0.40
N LEU A 155 4.29 11.56 -1.31
CA LEU A 155 2.85 11.54 -1.01
C LEU A 155 2.49 10.57 0.12
N LYS A 156 3.05 9.36 0.10
CA LYS A 156 2.82 8.38 1.18
C LYS A 156 3.43 8.84 2.51
N GLY A 157 4.57 9.53 2.47
CA GLY A 157 5.20 10.15 3.63
C GLY A 157 4.32 11.24 4.23
N TRP A 158 3.86 12.18 3.40
CA TRP A 158 2.89 13.21 3.78
C TRP A 158 1.62 12.61 4.40
N ALA A 159 1.01 11.62 3.75
CA ALA A 159 -0.17 10.93 4.25
C ALA A 159 0.07 10.19 5.57
N THR A 160 1.27 9.64 5.77
CA THR A 160 1.67 9.00 7.03
C THR A 160 1.83 10.03 8.14
N TYR A 161 2.44 11.18 7.84
CA TYR A 161 2.68 12.24 8.80
C TYR A 161 1.36 12.84 9.32
N HIS A 162 0.46 13.22 8.41
CA HIS A 162 -0.85 13.77 8.78
C HIS A 162 -1.90 12.73 9.18
N GLY A 163 -1.68 11.45 8.87
CA GLY A 163 -2.55 10.35 9.26
C GLY A 163 -2.70 10.15 10.77
N GLN A 164 -1.89 10.85 11.57
CA GLN A 164 -1.98 10.88 13.04
C GLN A 164 -3.07 11.84 13.54
N GLN A 165 -3.48 12.79 12.71
CA GLN A 165 -4.44 13.85 13.06
C GLN A 165 -5.79 13.61 12.40
N ILE A 166 -5.78 13.12 11.15
CA ILE A 166 -7.00 12.86 10.38
C ILE A 166 -6.89 11.53 9.65
N GLU A 167 -8.04 11.00 9.20
CA GLU A 167 -8.02 9.86 8.29
C GLU A 167 -7.55 10.29 6.89
N MET A 168 -6.45 9.71 6.43
CA MET A 168 -5.85 9.97 5.11
C MET A 168 -6.15 8.85 4.10
N PRO A 169 -6.09 9.14 2.79
CA PRO A 169 -6.12 8.11 1.76
C PRO A 169 -5.05 7.04 2.00
N LYS A 170 -5.40 5.78 1.71
CA LYS A 170 -4.46 4.67 1.85
C LYS A 170 -3.34 4.80 0.81
N GLY A 171 -2.20 4.14 1.07
CA GLY A 171 -1.02 4.24 0.20
C GLY A 171 -1.26 3.80 -1.26
N VAL A 172 -2.23 2.92 -1.52
CA VAL A 172 -2.65 2.56 -2.89
C VAL A 172 -3.33 3.74 -3.60
N ALA A 173 -4.19 4.50 -2.92
CA ALA A 173 -4.81 5.70 -3.47
C ALA A 173 -3.76 6.74 -3.84
N MET A 174 -2.78 6.95 -2.97
CA MET A 174 -1.63 7.84 -3.23
C MET A 174 -0.81 7.38 -4.43
N THR A 175 -0.66 6.07 -4.60
CA THR A 175 0.06 5.49 -5.75
C THR A 175 -0.70 5.73 -7.05
N VAL A 176 -2.02 5.50 -7.05
CA VAL A 176 -2.86 5.71 -8.23
C VAL A 176 -2.92 7.18 -8.62
N LEU A 177 -3.23 8.07 -7.67
CA LEU A 177 -3.28 9.51 -7.91
C LEU A 177 -1.95 10.04 -8.48
N ALA A 178 -0.82 9.64 -7.90
CA ALA A 178 0.48 10.08 -8.38
C ALA A 178 0.79 9.57 -9.79
N ALA A 179 0.49 8.30 -10.09
CA ALA A 179 0.76 7.71 -11.39
C ALA A 179 -0.11 8.31 -12.50
N THR A 180 -1.37 8.64 -12.18
CA THR A 180 -2.32 9.24 -13.13
C THR A 180 -2.01 10.71 -13.41
N HIS A 181 -1.48 11.44 -12.43
CA HIS A 181 -1.29 12.89 -12.49
C HIS A 181 0.18 13.32 -12.46
N HIS A 182 1.09 12.41 -12.81
CA HIS A 182 2.52 12.70 -12.71
C HIS A 182 2.93 13.78 -13.71
N GLU A 183 3.37 14.91 -13.17
CA GLU A 183 4.01 15.97 -13.95
C GLU A 183 5.53 15.82 -13.84
N LYS A 184 6.20 15.68 -14.98
CA LYS A 184 7.66 15.48 -15.04
C LYS A 184 8.37 16.82 -15.04
N HIS A 185 9.40 16.93 -14.20
CA HIS A 185 10.27 18.09 -14.19
C HIS A 185 11.73 17.67 -13.89
N SER A 186 12.71 18.47 -14.30
CA SER A 186 14.13 18.20 -14.03
C SER A 186 14.47 18.21 -12.54
N ARG A 187 13.70 18.96 -11.76
CA ARG A 187 13.76 19.04 -10.29
C ARG A 187 12.60 18.29 -9.64
N ASP A 188 12.92 17.41 -8.70
CA ASP A 188 11.95 16.56 -7.98
C ASP A 188 10.94 17.37 -7.15
N ASP A 189 11.33 18.50 -6.56
CA ASP A 189 10.45 19.35 -5.75
C ASP A 189 9.39 20.07 -6.59
N ILE A 190 9.75 20.51 -7.80
CA ILE A 190 8.82 21.08 -8.77
C ILE A 190 7.89 19.99 -9.32
N ALA A 191 8.44 18.83 -9.73
CA ALA A 191 7.63 17.70 -10.18
C ALA A 191 6.62 17.26 -9.11
N PHE A 192 7.03 17.28 -7.83
CA PHE A 192 6.15 16.99 -6.72
C PHE A 192 5.03 18.02 -6.61
N LEU A 193 5.36 19.32 -6.62
CA LEU A 193 4.40 20.42 -6.55
C LEU A 193 3.38 20.36 -7.70
N GLU A 194 3.85 20.25 -8.94
CA GLU A 194 2.98 20.19 -10.12
C GLU A 194 2.06 18.97 -10.09
N THR A 195 2.58 17.81 -9.65
CA THR A 195 1.76 16.59 -9.48
C THR A 195 0.66 16.80 -8.43
N ILE A 196 0.97 17.37 -7.26
CA ILE A 196 -0.05 17.58 -6.22
C ILE A 196 -1.08 18.65 -6.62
N VAL A 197 -0.69 19.65 -7.42
CA VAL A 197 -1.61 20.63 -8.03
C VAL A 197 -2.55 19.93 -9.02
N SER A 198 -2.02 19.07 -9.89
CA SER A 198 -2.81 18.28 -10.85
C SER A 198 -3.81 17.35 -10.16
N ILE A 199 -3.39 16.66 -9.08
CA ILE A 199 -4.26 15.87 -8.20
C ILE A 199 -5.36 16.75 -7.58
N ARG A 200 -4.98 17.91 -7.02
CA ARG A 200 -5.90 18.82 -6.34
C ARG A 200 -6.99 19.33 -7.28
N GLN A 201 -6.63 19.71 -8.50
CA GLN A 201 -7.57 20.17 -9.54
C GLN A 201 -8.53 19.06 -9.94
N THR A 202 -8.03 17.84 -10.15
CA THR A 202 -8.85 16.67 -10.50
C THR A 202 -9.87 16.35 -9.41
N LEU A 203 -9.40 16.25 -8.15
CA LEU A 203 -10.28 15.93 -7.03
C LEU A 203 -11.29 17.03 -6.70
N LYS A 204 -11.01 18.29 -7.09
CA LYS A 204 -11.97 19.41 -6.96
C LYS A 204 -13.15 19.24 -7.93
N ARG A 205 -12.91 18.71 -9.13
CA ARG A 205 -13.96 18.44 -10.12
C ARG A 205 -14.79 17.20 -9.75
N GLY A 206 -14.14 16.19 -9.17
CA GLY A 206 -14.80 14.99 -8.67
C GLY A 206 -13.94 14.27 -7.64
N PHE A 207 -14.44 14.14 -6.41
CA PHE A 207 -13.70 13.49 -5.34
C PHE A 207 -13.83 11.97 -5.42
N SER A 208 -12.98 11.35 -6.23
CA SER A 208 -12.93 9.90 -6.42
C SER A 208 -11.54 9.46 -6.90
N CYS A 209 -11.17 8.21 -6.61
CA CYS A 209 -9.99 7.58 -7.21
C CYS A 209 -10.27 6.09 -7.37
N ASN A 210 -10.66 5.67 -8.57
CA ASN A 210 -10.99 4.27 -8.81
C ASN A 210 -9.72 3.43 -8.94
N MET A 211 -9.76 2.22 -8.35
CA MET A 211 -8.74 1.21 -8.60
C MET A 211 -8.70 0.92 -10.11
N PRO A 212 -7.52 0.93 -10.76
CA PRO A 212 -7.42 0.76 -12.21
C PRO A 212 -7.58 -0.70 -12.67
N VAL A 213 -7.73 -1.62 -11.73
CA VAL A 213 -7.88 -3.06 -11.94
C VAL A 213 -8.97 -3.59 -11.02
N LYS A 214 -9.44 -4.82 -11.26
CA LYS A 214 -10.53 -5.43 -10.48
C LYS A 214 -10.23 -5.36 -8.97
N PRO A 215 -11.23 -5.00 -8.15
CA PRO A 215 -12.65 -4.85 -8.46
C PRO A 215 -13.09 -3.43 -8.87
N ASN A 216 -12.17 -2.52 -9.24
CA ASN A 216 -12.46 -1.12 -9.58
C ASN A 216 -13.09 -0.29 -8.44
N ASP A 217 -12.82 -0.69 -7.20
CA ASP A 217 -13.24 0.02 -5.98
C ASP A 217 -12.79 1.50 -5.97
N ASP A 218 -13.64 2.41 -5.47
CA ASP A 218 -13.19 3.78 -5.13
C ASP A 218 -12.28 3.74 -3.88
N LEU A 219 -11.04 4.17 -4.08
CA LEU A 219 -9.97 4.20 -3.09
C LEU A 219 -10.07 5.39 -2.13
N LEU A 220 -10.92 6.38 -2.41
CA LEU A 220 -11.18 7.54 -1.54
C LEU A 220 -12.48 7.43 -0.74
N ARG A 221 -13.25 6.34 -0.91
CA ARG A 221 -14.57 6.19 -0.29
C ARG A 221 -14.59 6.40 1.23
N ASN A 222 -13.53 6.00 1.95
CA ASN A 222 -13.45 6.11 3.41
C ASN A 222 -13.34 7.56 3.90
N ILE A 223 -12.90 8.48 3.04
CA ILE A 223 -12.77 9.90 3.33
C ILE A 223 -13.72 10.77 2.49
N ASN A 224 -14.66 10.18 1.75
CA ASN A 224 -15.61 10.87 0.88
C ASN A 224 -16.83 11.41 1.64
N THR A 225 -16.67 11.76 2.92
CA THR A 225 -17.66 12.55 3.67
C THR A 225 -17.26 14.01 3.65
N LEU A 226 -18.20 14.95 3.67
CA LEU A 226 -17.90 16.38 3.57
C LEU A 226 -16.82 16.84 4.58
N PRO A 227 -16.88 16.52 5.89
CA PRO A 227 -15.86 16.96 6.84
C PRO A 227 -14.47 16.36 6.56
N LYS A 228 -14.40 15.08 6.17
CA LYS A 228 -13.12 14.41 5.87
C LYS A 228 -12.49 14.94 4.58
N ARG A 229 -13.30 15.17 3.54
CA ARG A 229 -12.85 15.82 2.30
C ARG A 229 -12.30 17.20 2.54
N GLN A 230 -13.01 18.02 3.32
CA GLN A 230 -12.55 19.37 3.67
C GLN A 230 -11.25 19.33 4.46
N ALA A 231 -11.11 18.41 5.42
CA ALA A 231 -9.86 18.25 6.17
C ALA A 231 -8.69 17.84 5.27
N PHE A 232 -8.91 16.88 4.35
CA PHE A 232 -7.91 16.48 3.36
C PHE A 232 -7.51 17.65 2.45
N PHE A 233 -8.48 18.39 1.91
CA PHE A 233 -8.19 19.54 1.05
C PHE A 233 -7.46 20.66 1.78
N ARG A 234 -7.80 20.98 3.04
CA ARG A 234 -7.04 21.97 3.81
C ARG A 234 -5.56 21.61 3.93
N LEU A 235 -5.25 20.34 4.19
CA LEU A 235 -3.85 19.90 4.26
C LEU A 235 -3.16 19.91 2.89
N LEU A 236 -3.88 19.54 1.83
CA LEU A 236 -3.35 19.54 0.47
C LEU A 236 -3.09 20.97 -0.04
N ASP A 237 -4.02 21.90 0.24
CA ASP A 237 -3.89 23.33 -0.08
C ASP A 237 -2.70 23.94 0.66
N ALA A 238 -2.56 23.68 1.98
CA ALA A 238 -1.41 24.16 2.75
C ALA A 238 -0.06 23.59 2.24
N LEU A 239 -0.03 22.33 1.80
CA LEU A 239 1.15 21.73 1.18
C LEU A 239 1.50 22.40 -0.15
N ILE A 240 0.51 22.71 -0.98
CA ILE A 240 0.69 23.41 -2.26
C ILE A 240 1.21 24.83 -2.02
N GLU A 241 0.56 25.59 -1.13
CA GLU A 241 0.95 26.98 -0.81
C GLU A 241 2.40 27.06 -0.33
N ASP A 242 2.78 26.23 0.64
CA ASP A 242 4.16 26.20 1.13
C ASP A 242 5.13 25.69 0.06
N GLY A 243 4.70 24.73 -0.78
CA GLY A 243 5.47 24.21 -1.90
C GLY A 243 5.78 25.28 -2.96
N GLU A 244 4.80 26.10 -3.33
CA GLU A 244 4.98 27.23 -4.28
C GLU A 244 6.01 28.23 -3.78
N ILE A 245 6.03 28.50 -2.47
CA ILE A 245 7.05 29.35 -1.84
C ILE A 245 8.41 28.65 -1.83
N ALA A 246 8.44 27.35 -1.50
CA ALA A 246 9.66 26.58 -1.37
C ALA A 246 10.41 26.43 -2.69
N VAL A 247 9.72 26.26 -3.82
CA VAL A 247 10.37 26.11 -5.13
C VAL A 247 10.92 27.42 -5.70
N LYS A 248 10.35 28.57 -5.28
CA LYS A 248 10.73 29.92 -5.73
C LYS A 248 11.76 30.61 -4.85
N THR A 249 11.89 30.22 -3.58
CA THR A 249 12.81 30.89 -2.67
C THR A 249 14.27 30.59 -2.99
N THR A 250 15.13 31.59 -2.85
CA THR A 250 16.59 31.44 -2.99
C THR A 250 17.26 30.99 -1.68
N LYS A 251 16.55 31.01 -0.56
CA LYS A 251 17.05 30.60 0.76
C LYS A 251 16.80 29.11 0.99
N LYS A 252 17.84 28.29 0.90
CA LYS A 252 17.77 26.83 1.03
C LYS A 252 17.11 26.40 2.35
N GLU A 253 17.45 27.06 3.44
CA GLU A 253 16.95 26.75 4.79
C GLU A 253 15.44 26.97 4.86
N LYS A 254 14.94 28.02 4.22
CA LYS A 254 13.50 28.31 4.14
C LYS A 254 12.77 27.22 3.35
N ALA A 255 13.30 26.81 2.20
CA ALA A 255 12.71 25.74 1.40
C ALA A 255 12.65 24.42 2.19
N ILE A 256 13.73 24.07 2.90
CA ILE A 256 13.78 22.87 3.75
C ILE A 256 12.72 22.93 4.86
N GLN A 257 12.61 24.07 5.55
CA GLN A 257 11.61 24.25 6.61
C GLN A 257 10.19 24.06 6.11
N LEU A 258 9.86 24.64 4.95
CA LEU A 258 8.53 24.54 4.32
C LEU A 258 8.18 23.09 3.95
N TRP A 259 9.08 22.37 3.29
CA TRP A 259 8.84 20.96 2.96
C TRP A 259 8.78 20.07 4.20
N ARG A 260 9.67 20.29 5.18
CA ARG A 260 9.73 19.50 6.41
C ARG A 260 8.49 19.68 7.27
N LYS A 261 7.85 20.85 7.26
CA LYS A 261 6.57 21.10 7.94
C LYS A 261 5.50 20.06 7.55
N HIS A 262 5.50 19.60 6.30
CA HIS A 262 4.50 18.67 5.76
C HIS A 262 4.99 17.22 5.63
N LEU A 263 6.28 17.02 5.39
CA LEU A 263 6.88 15.69 5.18
C LEU A 263 7.47 15.10 6.47
N GLY A 264 7.50 15.89 7.55
CA GLY A 264 7.88 15.48 8.88
C GLY A 264 9.36 15.12 9.02
N LYS A 265 9.68 14.39 10.09
CA LYS A 265 11.06 14.13 10.54
C LYS A 265 11.93 13.33 9.57
N HIS A 266 11.33 12.64 8.59
CA HIS A 266 12.06 11.89 7.57
C HIS A 266 12.55 12.78 6.42
N PHE A 267 12.11 14.04 6.35
CA PHE A 267 12.66 15.01 5.41
C PHE A 267 14.05 15.49 5.88
N PRO A 268 15.07 15.54 5.00
CA PRO A 268 16.44 15.91 5.39
C PRO A 268 16.54 17.30 6.06
N THR A 269 17.38 17.39 7.07
CA THR A 269 17.86 18.65 7.68
C THR A 269 19.33 18.75 7.35
N TYR A 270 19.66 19.52 6.32
CA TYR A 270 21.04 19.92 6.07
C TYR A 270 21.34 21.19 6.84
#